data_AF-A0A9W9Z0A3-F1
#
_entry.id   AF-A0A9W9Z0A3-F1
#
_cell.length_a   1.000
_cell.length_b   1.000
_cell.length_c   1.000
_cell.angle_alpha   90.00
_cell.angle_beta   90.00
_cell.angle_gamma   90.00
#
_symmetry.space_group_name_H-M   'P 1'
#
loop_
_entity.id
_entity.type
_entity.pdbx_description
1 polymer ?
#
loop_
_entity_poly.entity_id
_entity_poly.type
_entity_poly.pdbx_seq_one_letter_code
_entity_poly.pdbx_strand_id
1 'polypeptide(L)'
;MFKLAITELTKLKAVGPATASAILCAVSHQVPFMADEAIQGVPGFGKIDYTMKFYLQYLDKIRSCLKNLVKKDPQGDWNEHKIELCLWTHVMGLKYAPELFNKGTLSKRKIDTHGEEREGRSKKMKV
;
A
#
# COMPACT_ATOMS: atom_id res chain seq x y z
N MET A 1 6.59 -17.59 12.86
CA MET A 1 6.17 -16.64 13.92
C MET A 1 4.75 -16.12 13.69
N PHE A 2 4.48 -15.32 12.64
CA PHE A 2 3.15 -14.69 12.43
C PHE A 2 1.96 -15.64 12.24
N LYS A 3 2.17 -16.83 11.67
CA LYS A 3 1.13 -17.87 11.59
C LYS A 3 0.54 -18.20 12.97
N LEU A 4 1.39 -18.36 13.98
CA LEU A 4 0.95 -18.66 15.35
C LEU A 4 0.19 -17.48 15.94
N ALA A 5 0.68 -16.25 15.75
CA ALA A 5 0.02 -15.05 16.25
C ALA A 5 -1.41 -14.89 15.66
N ILE A 6 -1.59 -15.13 14.37
CA ILE A 6 -2.92 -15.12 13.74
C ILE A 6 -3.79 -16.23 14.32
N THR A 7 -3.28 -17.46 14.42
CA THR A 7 -4.03 -18.57 15.01
C THR A 7 -4.48 -18.26 16.44
N GLU A 8 -3.63 -17.68 17.27
CA GLU A 8 -3.99 -17.29 18.64
C GLU A 8 -5.06 -16.18 18.65
N LEU A 9 -4.92 -15.15 17.82
CA LEU A 9 -5.92 -14.09 17.71
C LEU A 9 -7.29 -14.63 17.24
N THR A 10 -7.31 -15.62 16.35
CA THR A 10 -8.56 -16.23 15.88
C THR A 10 -9.31 -17.04 16.93
N LYS A 11 -8.74 -17.28 18.11
CA LYS A 11 -9.46 -17.87 19.25
C LYS A 11 -10.44 -16.87 19.90
N LEU A 12 -10.24 -15.57 19.66
CA LEU A 12 -11.13 -14.53 20.18
C LEU A 12 -12.45 -14.51 19.41
N LYS A 13 -13.55 -14.26 20.13
CA LYS A 13 -14.88 -14.16 19.53
C LYS A 13 -14.88 -13.06 18.46
N ALA A 14 -15.44 -13.37 17.29
CA ALA A 14 -15.56 -12.47 16.14
C ALA A 14 -14.23 -12.01 15.50
N VAL A 15 -13.11 -12.68 15.82
CA VAL A 15 -11.82 -12.40 15.17
C VAL A 15 -11.50 -13.53 14.19
N GLY A 16 -11.65 -13.25 12.89
CA GLY A 16 -11.21 -14.14 11.81
C GLY A 16 -9.78 -13.84 11.35
N PRO A 17 -9.21 -14.64 10.43
CA PRO A 17 -7.89 -14.38 9.84
C PRO A 17 -7.73 -12.97 9.28
N ALA A 18 -8.79 -12.43 8.65
CA ALA A 18 -8.80 -11.05 8.16
C ALA A 18 -8.60 -10.03 9.29
N THR A 19 -9.45 -10.05 10.31
CA THR A 19 -9.36 -9.16 11.47
C THR A 19 -8.04 -9.34 12.23
N ALA A 20 -7.60 -10.58 12.45
CA ALA A 20 -6.32 -10.88 13.08
C ALA A 20 -5.14 -10.31 12.29
N SER A 21 -5.15 -10.45 10.96
CA SER A 21 -4.12 -9.85 10.10
C SER A 21 -4.13 -8.32 10.16
N ALA A 22 -5.31 -7.68 10.25
CA ALA A 22 -5.43 -6.23 10.41
C ALA A 22 -4.77 -5.74 11.70
N ILE A 23 -5.07 -6.41 12.83
CA ILE A 23 -4.51 -6.08 14.15
C ILE A 23 -2.98 -6.22 14.12
N LEU A 24 -2.47 -7.33 13.57
CA LEU A 24 -1.03 -7.57 13.50
C LEU A 24 -0.31 -6.62 12.54
N CYS A 25 -0.95 -6.26 11.44
CA CYS A 25 -0.42 -5.32 10.45
C CYS A 25 -0.16 -3.94 11.08
N ALA A 26 -1.05 -3.49 11.97
CA ALA A 26 -0.91 -2.22 12.68
C ALA A 26 0.34 -2.15 13.59
N VAL A 27 0.92 -3.29 13.97
CA VAL A 27 2.12 -3.36 14.83
C VAL A 27 3.34 -3.96 14.14
N SER A 28 3.19 -4.51 12.92
CA SER A 28 4.28 -5.15 12.18
C SER A 28 4.10 -5.05 10.67
N HIS A 29 5.04 -4.39 10.00
CA HIS A 29 5.05 -4.24 8.54
C HIS A 29 5.35 -5.55 7.77
N GLN A 30 5.70 -6.63 8.49
CA GLN A 30 5.93 -7.96 7.91
C GLN A 30 4.65 -8.79 7.77
N VAL A 31 3.53 -8.27 8.27
CA VAL A 31 2.22 -8.91 8.20
C VAL A 31 1.33 -8.06 7.29
N PRO A 32 0.96 -8.55 6.09
CA PRO A 32 0.01 -7.83 5.24
C PRO A 32 -1.41 -7.99 5.78
N PHE A 33 -2.21 -6.94 5.68
CA PHE A 33 -3.63 -7.01 5.97
C PHE A 33 -4.37 -7.77 4.86
N MET A 34 -5.17 -8.77 5.22
CA MET A 34 -6.02 -9.51 4.30
C MET A 34 -7.30 -8.71 3.95
N ALA A 35 -7.14 -7.54 3.34
CA ALA A 35 -8.26 -6.77 2.79
C ALA A 35 -8.78 -7.44 1.50
N ASP A 36 -10.09 -7.44 1.30
CA ASP A 36 -10.72 -8.01 0.10
C ASP A 36 -10.17 -7.35 -1.17
N GLU A 37 -9.95 -6.04 -1.14
CA GLU A 37 -9.53 -5.29 -2.30
C GLU A 37 -8.02 -5.44 -2.57
N ALA A 38 -7.23 -5.63 -1.51
CA ALA A 38 -5.84 -6.04 -1.67
C ALA A 38 -5.75 -7.42 -2.34
N ILE A 39 -6.64 -8.35 -1.96
CA ILE A 39 -6.73 -9.68 -2.56
C ILE A 39 -7.16 -9.60 -4.03
N GLN A 40 -8.16 -8.77 -4.36
CA GLN A 40 -8.62 -8.56 -5.74
C GLN A 40 -7.51 -8.02 -6.64
N GLY A 41 -6.57 -7.25 -6.09
CA GLY A 41 -5.40 -6.77 -6.81
C GLY A 41 -4.38 -7.87 -7.16
N VAL A 42 -4.44 -9.05 -6.53
CA VAL A 42 -3.50 -10.15 -6.78
C VAL A 42 -3.90 -10.92 -8.05
N PRO A 43 -3.03 -10.97 -9.09
CA PRO A 43 -3.36 -11.66 -10.33
C PRO A 43 -3.60 -13.16 -10.13
N GLY A 44 -4.72 -13.66 -10.67
CA GLY A 44 -5.07 -15.09 -10.62
C GLY A 44 -5.38 -15.61 -9.22
N PHE A 45 -5.66 -14.72 -8.27
CA PHE A 45 -6.14 -15.11 -6.96
C PHE A 45 -7.63 -15.40 -7.03
N GLY A 46 -8.05 -16.58 -6.55
CA GLY A 46 -9.40 -17.08 -6.73
C GLY A 46 -10.45 -16.36 -5.88
N LYS A 47 -11.64 -16.97 -5.79
CA LYS A 47 -12.72 -16.48 -4.90
C LYS A 47 -12.19 -16.33 -3.47
N ILE A 48 -12.47 -15.18 -2.87
CA ILE A 48 -12.06 -14.86 -1.49
C ILE A 48 -12.67 -15.88 -0.52
N ASP A 49 -11.81 -16.43 0.33
CA ASP A 49 -12.18 -17.32 1.42
C ASP A 49 -11.46 -16.87 2.71
N TYR A 50 -12.18 -16.66 3.80
CA TYR A 50 -11.62 -16.09 5.03
C TYR A 50 -11.00 -17.16 5.95
N THR A 51 -10.43 -18.21 5.36
CA THR A 51 -9.77 -19.29 6.09
C THR A 51 -8.29 -19.01 6.30
N MET A 52 -7.71 -19.61 7.34
CA MET A 52 -6.27 -19.51 7.59
C MET A 52 -5.44 -20.06 6.42
N LYS A 53 -5.93 -21.08 5.73
CA LYS A 53 -5.29 -21.65 4.54
C LYS A 53 -5.21 -20.60 3.43
N PHE A 54 -6.31 -19.92 3.16
CA PHE A 54 -6.37 -18.88 2.14
C PHE A 54 -5.47 -17.69 2.49
N TYR A 55 -5.44 -17.27 3.76
CA TYR A 55 -4.50 -16.24 4.23
C TYR A 55 -3.04 -16.62 3.95
N LEU A 56 -2.64 -17.88 4.21
CA LEU A 56 -1.27 -18.32 3.95
C LEU A 56 -0.93 -18.30 2.44
N GLN A 57 -1.87 -18.69 1.58
CA GLN A 57 -1.69 -18.57 0.13
C GLN A 57 -1.53 -17.10 -0.31
N TYR A 58 -2.29 -16.19 0.30
CA TYR A 58 -2.18 -14.76 0.05
C TYR A 58 -0.81 -14.24 0.48
N LEU A 59 -0.37 -14.57 1.69
CA LEU A 59 0.94 -14.20 2.22
C LEU A 59 2.09 -14.70 1.32
N ASP A 60 1.99 -15.91 0.77
CA ASP A 60 2.98 -16.46 -0.15
C ASP A 60 3.05 -15.65 -1.46
N LYS A 61 1.92 -15.17 -1.98
CA LYS A 61 1.88 -14.29 -3.16
C LYS A 61 2.51 -12.93 -2.86
N ILE A 62 2.18 -12.32 -1.72
CA ILE A 62 2.77 -11.05 -1.29
C ILE A 62 4.29 -11.18 -1.15
N ARG A 63 4.78 -12.24 -0.49
CA ARG A 63 6.23 -12.47 -0.33
C ARG A 63 6.94 -12.77 -1.64
N SER A 64 6.27 -13.46 -2.57
CA SER A 64 6.81 -13.68 -3.91
C SER A 64 6.95 -12.36 -4.67
N CYS A 65 5.95 -11.47 -4.56
CA CYS A 65 6.01 -10.11 -5.09
C CYS A 65 7.14 -9.31 -4.44
N LEU A 66 7.26 -9.36 -3.11
CA LEU A 66 8.31 -8.67 -2.34
C LEU A 66 9.71 -9.04 -2.82
N LYS A 67 9.98 -10.34 -2.94
CA LYS A 67 11.27 -10.84 -3.46
C LYS A 67 11.58 -10.30 -4.86
N ASN A 68 10.57 -10.14 -5.71
CA ASN A 68 10.75 -9.60 -7.05
C ASN A 68 10.94 -8.08 -7.04
N LEU A 69 10.22 -7.35 -6.19
CA LEU A 69 10.34 -5.89 -6.06
C LEU A 69 11.69 -5.49 -5.47
N VAL A 70 12.13 -6.13 -4.38
CA VAL A 70 13.45 -5.87 -3.78
C VAL A 70 14.59 -6.09 -4.79
N LYS A 71 14.45 -7.05 -5.72
CA LYS A 71 15.43 -7.26 -6.79
C LYS A 71 15.43 -6.14 -7.84
N LYS A 72 14.26 -5.59 -8.17
CA LYS A 72 14.10 -4.56 -9.21
C LYS A 72 14.36 -3.16 -8.69
N ASP A 73 14.03 -2.93 -7.43
CA ASP A 73 14.18 -1.66 -6.72
C ASP A 73 14.71 -1.93 -5.31
N PRO A 74 16.03 -2.12 -5.18
CA PRO A 74 16.66 -2.41 -3.89
C PRO A 74 16.56 -1.27 -2.88
N GLN A 75 16.28 -0.04 -3.33
CA GLN A 75 16.23 1.17 -2.48
C GLN A 75 14.81 1.50 -2.00
N GLY A 76 13.78 0.84 -2.53
CA GLY A 76 12.37 1.17 -2.26
C GLY A 76 11.82 0.81 -0.88
N ASP A 77 12.66 0.29 0.04
CA ASP A 77 12.26 -0.12 1.40
C ASP A 77 10.96 -0.97 1.40
N TRP A 78 10.88 -1.92 0.47
CA TRP A 78 9.69 -2.74 0.27
C TRP A 78 9.48 -3.69 1.44
N ASN A 79 8.22 -3.83 1.87
CA ASN A 79 7.79 -4.80 2.88
C ASN A 79 6.40 -5.36 2.54
N GLU A 80 5.96 -6.41 3.23
CA GLU A 80 4.67 -7.05 2.97
C GLU A 80 3.49 -6.07 3.06
N HIS A 81 3.47 -5.19 4.06
CA HIS A 81 2.41 -4.19 4.23
C HIS A 81 2.35 -3.17 3.09
N LYS A 82 3.49 -2.62 2.64
CA LYS A 82 3.53 -1.69 1.50
C LYS A 82 3.01 -2.32 0.21
N ILE A 83 3.26 -3.61 0.00
CA ILE A 83 2.77 -4.31 -1.19
C ILE A 83 1.26 -4.47 -1.12
N GLU A 84 0.75 -4.87 0.03
CA GLU A 84 -0.69 -4.97 0.29
C GLU A 84 -1.39 -3.61 0.08
N LEU A 85 -0.86 -2.53 0.68
CA LEU A 85 -1.38 -1.18 0.48
C LEU A 85 -1.35 -0.73 -0.99
N CYS A 86 -0.29 -1.09 -1.73
CA CYS A 86 -0.19 -0.78 -3.15
C CYS A 86 -1.30 -1.46 -3.95
N LEU A 87 -1.57 -2.75 -3.68
CA LEU A 87 -2.63 -3.51 -4.32
C LEU A 87 -4.02 -2.94 -3.96
N TRP A 88 -4.25 -2.66 -2.69
CA TRP A 88 -5.48 -2.02 -2.22
C TRP A 88 -5.70 -0.66 -2.89
N THR A 89 -4.67 0.19 -2.90
CA THR A 89 -4.72 1.53 -3.50
C THR A 89 -4.99 1.46 -4.99
N HIS A 90 -4.43 0.46 -5.70
CA HIS A 90 -4.71 0.25 -7.10
C HIS A 90 -6.20 -0.08 -7.34
N VAL A 91 -6.76 -1.03 -6.59
CA VAL A 91 -8.17 -1.43 -6.73
C VAL A 91 -9.13 -0.29 -6.36
N MET A 92 -8.85 0.41 -5.25
CA MET A 92 -9.62 1.58 -4.84
C MET A 92 -9.52 2.73 -5.84
N GLY A 93 -8.32 2.97 -6.36
CA GLY A 93 -8.08 3.99 -7.37
C GLY A 93 -8.88 3.71 -8.63
N LEU A 94 -8.91 2.48 -9.12
CA LEU A 94 -9.74 2.11 -10.28
C LEU A 94 -11.24 2.34 -10.02
N LYS A 95 -11.70 2.11 -8.78
CA LYS A 95 -13.11 2.23 -8.40
C LYS A 95 -13.56 3.68 -8.21
N TYR A 96 -12.74 4.51 -7.58
CA TYR A 96 -13.14 5.84 -7.11
C TYR A 96 -12.44 7.00 -7.82
N ALA A 97 -11.29 6.76 -8.45
CA ALA A 97 -10.49 7.75 -9.15
C ALA A 97 -9.87 7.18 -10.45
N PRO A 98 -10.69 6.62 -11.37
CA PRO A 98 -10.20 5.97 -12.58
C PRO A 98 -9.39 6.91 -13.49
N GLU A 99 -9.61 8.22 -13.39
CA GLU A 99 -8.86 9.25 -14.13
C GLU A 99 -7.36 9.28 -13.81
N LEU A 100 -6.95 8.78 -12.63
CA LEU A 100 -5.54 8.64 -12.26
C LEU A 100 -4.81 7.58 -13.08
N PHE A 101 -5.55 6.65 -13.70
CA PHE A 101 -5.02 5.54 -14.48
C PHE A 101 -5.15 5.77 -15.99
N ASN A 102 -5.82 6.84 -16.41
CA ASN A 102 -5.86 7.27 -17.81
C ASN A 102 -4.52 7.94 -18.18
N LYS A 103 -3.77 7.32 -19.09
CA LYS A 103 -2.41 7.74 -19.52
C LYS A 103 -2.27 9.20 -19.96
N GLY A 104 -3.36 9.93 -20.21
CA GLY A 104 -3.37 11.34 -20.61
C GLY A 104 -3.30 12.38 -19.47
N THR A 105 -3.52 12.00 -18.20
CA THR A 105 -3.62 12.96 -17.07
C THR A 105 -2.33 13.11 -16.26
N LEU A 106 -1.43 12.11 -16.29
CA LEU A 106 -0.20 12.11 -15.48
C LEU A 106 0.88 13.09 -15.98
N SER A 107 0.73 13.67 -17.18
CA SER A 107 1.73 14.59 -17.75
C SER A 107 1.62 16.05 -17.24
N LYS A 108 0.67 16.37 -16.34
CA LYS A 108 0.38 17.77 -15.95
C LYS A 108 0.50 18.13 -14.47
N ARG A 109 1.13 17.32 -13.62
CA ARG A 109 1.54 17.84 -12.30
C ARG A 109 2.91 18.51 -12.41
N LYS A 110 2.90 19.81 -12.75
CA LYS A 110 4.03 20.70 -12.46
C LYS A 110 4.23 20.73 -10.95
N ILE A 111 5.43 20.43 -10.50
CA ILE A 111 5.87 20.69 -9.14
C ILE A 111 6.11 22.20 -9.07
N ASP A 112 5.25 22.95 -8.38
CA ASP A 112 5.51 24.35 -8.05
C ASP A 112 6.54 24.42 -6.92
N THR A 113 7.81 24.59 -7.28
CA THR A 113 8.83 25.09 -6.36
C THR A 113 8.70 26.60 -6.27
N HIS A 114 7.95 27.11 -5.29
CA HIS A 114 8.02 28.52 -4.93
C HIS A 114 9.33 28.79 -4.18
N GLY A 115 10.34 29.28 -4.91
CA GLY A 115 11.47 30.00 -4.32
C GLY A 115 11.03 31.43 -4.00
N GLU A 116 11.18 31.85 -2.75
CA GLU A 116 11.04 33.26 -2.35
C GLU A 116 12.34 34.01 -2.69
N GLU A 117 12.37 34.68 -3.85
CA GLU A 117 13.28 35.82 -4.07
C GLU A 117 12.61 37.09 -3.52
N ARG A 118 13.18 37.68 -2.47
CA ARG A 118 12.83 39.03 -2.00
C ARG A 118 13.85 40.04 -2.52
N GLU A 119 13.50 40.73 -3.60
CA GLU A 119 14.26 41.86 -4.13
C GLU A 119 13.68 43.18 -3.55
N GLY A 120 14.41 43.78 -2.60
CA GLY A 120 14.06 45.05 -1.96
C GLY A 120 14.50 46.26 -2.80
N ARG A 121 13.54 46.91 -3.46
CA ARG A 121 13.71 48.11 -4.30
C ARG A 121 14.09 49.34 -3.46
N SER A 122 15.31 49.86 -3.66
CA SER A 122 15.78 51.13 -3.09
C SER A 122 15.15 52.33 -3.81
N LYS A 123 14.45 53.22 -3.10
CA LYS A 123 13.96 54.51 -3.62
C LYS A 123 14.95 55.61 -3.24
N LYS A 124 15.63 56.19 -4.23
CA LYS A 124 16.24 57.53 -4.14
C LYS A 124 15.17 58.57 -4.45
N MET A 125 14.98 59.56 -3.57
CA MET A 125 14.35 60.84 -3.90
C MET A 125 15.43 61.92 -3.86
N LYS A 126 15.55 62.67 -4.97
CA LYS A 126 16.24 63.97 -5.05
C LYS A 126 15.23 65.05 -4.68
N VAL A 127 15.55 65.90 -3.70
CA VAL A 127 15.65 67.38 -3.82
C VAL A 127 16.67 67.83 -2.80
#